data_AF-C3ZJG8-F1
#
_entry.id   AF-C3ZJG8-F1
#
_cell.length_a   1.000
_cell.length_b   1.000
_cell.length_c   1.000
_cell.angle_alpha   90.00
_cell.angle_beta   90.00
_cell.angle_gamma   90.00
#
_symmetry.space_group_name_H-M   'P 1'
#
loop_
_entity.id
_entity.type
_entity.pdbx_description
1 polymer ?
#
loop_
_entity_poly.entity_id
_entity_poly.type
_entity_poly.pdbx_seq_one_letter_code
_entity_poly.pdbx_strand_id
1 'polypeptide(L)'
;MIETVQVRQRGAYDFGTYYDNLCALQNTVPLPAVKAHLSDGVLDLNSDRLRGPDFVPLLNTLRINKSLSFVAFRSYYQPLPSDTPVGRRHLFKKRAPPVRTKDMTLRISKALRECLTVTPSLTCVEVTNLPLRNRDLEHLAKVGAG
;
A
#
# COMPACT_ATOMS: atom_id res chain seq x y z
N MET A 1 -4.94 17.53 13.53
CA MET A 1 -5.44 18.53 12.57
C MET A 1 -6.30 17.80 11.54
N ILE A 2 -7.56 18.18 11.36
CA ILE A 2 -8.40 17.59 10.30
C ILE A 2 -8.12 18.40 9.03
N GLU A 3 -7.68 17.76 7.96
CA GLU A 3 -7.49 18.42 6.66
C GLU A 3 -8.82 18.98 6.16
N THR A 4 -8.79 20.17 5.55
CA THR A 4 -9.98 20.79 4.98
C THR A 4 -10.48 19.96 3.79
N VAL A 5 -11.79 20.05 3.53
CA VAL A 5 -12.43 19.35 2.40
C VAL A 5 -11.77 19.73 1.06
N GLN A 6 -11.36 20.99 0.90
CA GLN A 6 -10.70 21.48 -0.31
C GLN A 6 -9.32 20.83 -0.54
N VAL A 7 -8.53 20.63 0.51
CA VAL A 7 -7.22 19.95 0.42
C VAL A 7 -7.41 18.50 -0.02
N ARG A 8 -8.42 17.80 0.52
CA ARG A 8 -8.74 16.43 0.13
C ARG A 8 -9.23 16.33 -1.31
N GLN A 9 -10.06 17.26 -1.76
CA GLN A 9 -10.57 17.27 -3.13
C GLN A 9 -9.44 17.50 -4.16
N ARG A 10 -8.50 18.39 -3.87
CA ARG A 10 -7.31 18.59 -4.73
C ARG A 10 -6.36 17.40 -4.64
N GLY A 11 -6.09 16.92 -3.43
CA GLY A 11 -5.22 15.76 -3.19
C GLY A 11 -5.73 14.45 -3.79
N ALA A 12 -7.04 14.34 -4.04
CA ALA A 12 -7.60 13.21 -4.78
C ALA A 12 -7.02 13.07 -6.20
N TYR A 13 -6.64 14.17 -6.86
CA TYR A 13 -6.08 14.12 -8.22
C TYR A 13 -4.55 14.24 -8.24
N ASP A 14 -3.94 14.80 -7.21
CA ASP A 14 -2.48 14.89 -7.06
C ASP A 14 -1.99 13.96 -5.91
N PHE A 15 -1.68 12.72 -6.28
CA PHE A 15 -1.20 11.70 -5.34
C PHE A 15 0.10 12.14 -4.63
N GLY A 16 1.04 12.70 -5.39
CA GLY A 16 2.39 13.00 -4.90
C GLY A 16 2.37 14.08 -3.82
N THR A 17 1.71 15.21 -4.10
CA THR A 17 1.61 16.33 -3.15
C THR A 17 0.81 15.93 -1.92
N TYR A 18 -0.28 15.19 -2.08
CA TYR A 18 -1.10 14.78 -0.94
C TYR A 18 -0.37 13.75 -0.04
N TYR A 19 0.38 12.83 -0.65
CA TYR A 19 1.27 11.93 0.08
C TYR A 19 2.35 12.68 0.87
N ASP A 20 3.02 13.66 0.27
CA ASP A 20 4.02 14.48 0.96
C ASP A 20 3.42 15.20 2.19
N ASN A 21 2.23 15.77 2.04
CA ASN A 21 1.51 16.43 3.12
C ASN A 21 1.14 15.47 4.25
N LEU A 22 0.62 14.28 3.93
CA LEU A 22 0.30 13.28 4.94
C LEU A 22 1.55 12.74 5.64
N CYS A 23 2.66 12.61 4.91
CA CYS A 23 3.93 12.25 5.51
C CYS A 23 4.37 13.27 6.56
N ALA A 24 4.31 14.56 6.22
CA ALA A 24 4.63 15.65 7.15
C ALA A 24 3.70 15.66 8.38
N LEU A 25 2.39 15.50 8.19
CA LEU A 25 1.41 15.46 9.29
C LEU A 25 1.58 14.25 10.23
N GLN A 26 2.18 13.16 9.73
CA GLN A 26 2.31 11.89 10.47
C GLN A 26 3.75 11.61 10.92
N ASN A 27 4.65 12.59 10.80
CA ASN A 27 6.07 12.46 11.15
C ASN A 27 6.76 11.28 10.45
N THR A 28 6.47 11.11 9.15
CA THR A 28 7.15 10.14 8.27
C THR A 28 7.82 10.87 7.11
N VAL A 29 8.74 10.19 6.42
CA VAL A 29 9.47 10.76 5.28
C VAL A 29 8.88 10.21 3.99
N PRO A 30 8.56 11.07 2.99
CA PRO A 30 8.12 10.61 1.69
C PRO A 30 9.14 9.67 1.07
N LEU A 31 8.69 8.49 0.66
CA LEU A 31 9.56 7.47 0.08
C LEU A 31 9.72 7.70 -1.43
N PRO A 32 10.95 7.77 -1.98
CA PRO A 32 11.16 7.88 -3.43
C PRO A 32 10.47 6.77 -4.22
N ALA A 33 10.45 5.55 -3.67
CA ALA A 33 9.78 4.40 -4.29
C ALA A 33 8.26 4.61 -4.48
N VAL A 34 7.60 5.38 -3.60
CA VAL A 34 6.17 5.70 -3.75
C VAL A 34 5.94 6.70 -4.88
N LYS A 35 6.94 7.54 -5.20
CA LYS A 35 6.83 8.63 -6.17
C LYS A 35 7.40 8.29 -7.55
N ALA A 36 8.08 7.15 -7.68
CA ALA A 36 8.93 6.81 -8.83
C ALA A 36 8.19 6.82 -10.19
N HIS A 37 6.93 6.39 -10.22
CA HIS A 37 6.17 6.23 -11.47
C HIS A 37 4.83 6.98 -11.47
N LEU A 38 4.66 7.97 -10.57
CA LEU A 38 3.40 8.71 -10.44
C LEU A 38 3.08 9.55 -11.69
N SER A 39 4.09 10.01 -12.44
CA SER A 39 3.90 10.70 -13.72
C SER A 39 3.21 9.83 -14.77
N ASP A 40 3.37 8.51 -14.67
CA ASP A 40 2.77 7.53 -15.57
C ASP A 40 1.42 7.03 -15.04
N GLY A 41 0.94 7.57 -13.92
CA GLY A 41 -0.26 7.10 -13.22
C GLY A 41 -0.04 5.77 -12.49
N VAL A 42 1.21 5.39 -12.20
CA VAL A 42 1.57 4.08 -11.68
C VAL A 42 2.06 4.19 -10.23
N LEU A 43 1.48 3.37 -9.36
CA LEU A 43 2.00 3.11 -8.02
C LEU A 43 2.51 1.66 -7.96
N ASP A 44 3.83 1.47 -7.98
CA ASP A 44 4.48 0.16 -7.93
C ASP A 44 5.37 0.03 -6.69
N LEU A 45 4.97 -0.82 -5.75
CA LEU A 45 5.63 -0.92 -4.46
C LEU A 45 6.19 -2.31 -4.18
N ASN A 46 7.51 -2.37 -3.98
CA ASN A 46 8.12 -3.41 -3.15
C ASN A 46 7.78 -3.15 -1.67
N SER A 47 6.72 -3.81 -1.21
CA SER A 47 6.12 -3.63 0.11
C SER A 47 7.00 -4.14 1.26
N ASP A 48 8.02 -4.94 0.97
CA ASP A 48 8.95 -5.42 2.00
C ASP A 48 9.90 -4.33 2.50
N ARG A 49 10.07 -3.26 1.70
CA ARG A 49 10.97 -2.13 2.01
C ARG A 49 10.30 -1.06 2.88
N LEU A 50 8.99 -1.14 3.08
CA LEU A 50 8.24 -0.16 3.87
C LEU A 50 8.22 -0.56 5.35
N ARG A 51 8.41 0.42 6.23
CA ARG A 51 8.22 0.23 7.68
C ARG A 51 6.75 0.43 8.00
N GLY A 52 6.32 -0.09 9.14
CA GLY A 52 4.91 -0.03 9.57
C GLY A 52 4.29 1.38 9.49
N PRO A 53 4.95 2.43 10.02
CA PRO A 53 4.44 3.80 9.95
C PRO A 53 4.31 4.35 8.52
N ASP A 54 5.19 3.94 7.60
CA ASP A 54 5.22 4.45 6.23
C ASP A 54 3.95 4.06 5.43
N PHE A 55 3.25 3.01 5.85
CA PHE A 55 1.98 2.60 5.25
C PHE A 55 0.82 3.54 5.56
N VAL A 56 0.84 4.26 6.68
CA VAL A 56 -0.30 5.11 7.08
C VAL A 56 -0.54 6.26 6.08
N PRO A 57 0.46 7.09 5.72
CA PRO A 57 0.24 8.17 4.76
C PRO A 57 -0.05 7.58 3.38
N LEU A 58 0.66 6.51 2.99
CA LEU A 58 0.47 5.83 1.71
C LEU A 58 -0.96 5.35 1.49
N LEU A 59 -1.52 4.59 2.44
CA LEU A 59 -2.87 4.02 2.31
C LEU A 59 -3.96 5.09 2.44
N ASN A 60 -3.69 6.19 3.13
CA ASN A 60 -4.60 7.33 3.24
C ASN A 60 -4.59 8.21 1.98
N THR A 61 -3.47 8.31 1.27
CA THR A 61 -3.43 8.90 -0.07
C THR A 61 -4.17 8.02 -1.07
N LEU A 62 -3.87 6.72 -1.06
CA LEU A 62 -4.41 5.77 -2.04
C LEU A 62 -5.94 5.70 -2.03
N ARG A 63 -6.57 5.65 -0.85
CA ARG A 63 -8.02 5.49 -0.74
C ARG A 63 -8.86 6.62 -1.36
N ILE A 64 -8.29 7.83 -1.49
CA ILE A 64 -9.00 9.00 -2.06
C ILE A 64 -8.52 9.34 -3.46
N ASN A 65 -7.46 8.68 -3.95
CA ASN A 65 -6.89 8.99 -5.24
C ASN A 65 -7.91 8.73 -6.35
N LYS A 66 -7.85 9.50 -7.44
CA LYS A 66 -8.75 9.42 -8.59
C LYS A 66 -8.01 9.47 -9.93
N SER A 67 -6.68 9.38 -9.91
CA SER A 67 -5.83 9.64 -11.07
C SER A 67 -4.88 8.50 -11.41
N LEU A 68 -4.64 7.54 -10.51
CA LEU A 68 -3.82 6.38 -10.81
C LEU A 68 -4.53 5.47 -11.83
N SER A 69 -3.75 4.92 -12.75
CA SER A 69 -4.18 3.93 -13.74
C SER A 69 -3.77 2.51 -13.32
N PHE A 70 -2.70 2.37 -12.54
CA PHE A 70 -2.16 1.09 -12.11
C PHE A 70 -1.68 1.15 -10.66
N VAL A 71 -2.03 0.14 -9.86
CA VAL A 71 -1.58 0.01 -8.46
C VAL A 71 -1.08 -1.40 -8.20
N ALA A 72 0.15 -1.53 -7.70
CA ALA A 72 0.74 -2.80 -7.33
C ALA A 72 1.40 -2.80 -5.95
N PHE A 73 1.05 -3.82 -5.15
CA PHE A 73 1.73 -4.18 -3.92
C PHE A 73 2.42 -5.53 -4.10
N ARG A 74 3.75 -5.54 -4.07
CA ARG A 74 4.56 -6.75 -4.27
C ARG A 74 5.40 -7.07 -3.05
N SER A 75 5.44 -8.35 -2.68
CA SER A 75 6.36 -8.88 -1.67
C SER A 75 7.30 -9.89 -2.32
N TYR A 76 8.60 -9.70 -2.13
CA TYR A 76 9.66 -10.62 -2.52
C TYR A 76 10.25 -11.35 -1.30
N TYR A 77 9.64 -11.18 -0.12
CA TYR A 77 10.03 -11.86 1.09
C TYR A 77 9.88 -13.38 0.94
N GLN A 78 10.99 -14.08 1.13
CA GLN A 78 11.03 -15.53 1.24
C GLN A 78 11.22 -15.89 2.73
N PRO A 79 10.25 -16.59 3.35
CA PRO A 79 10.46 -17.11 4.70
C PRO A 79 11.61 -18.11 4.70
N LEU A 80 12.32 -18.18 5.82
CA LEU A 80 13.37 -19.16 5.99
C LEU A 80 12.79 -20.59 5.88
N PRO A 81 13.43 -21.52 5.15
CA PRO A 81 12.98 -22.91 5.10
C PRO A 81 12.86 -23.49 6.50
N SER A 82 11.82 -24.30 6.73
CA SER A 82 11.55 -24.94 8.03
C SER A 82 12.73 -25.75 8.55
N ASP A 83 13.56 -26.27 7.64
CA ASP A 83 14.74 -27.10 7.94
C ASP A 83 15.99 -26.29 8.30
N THR A 84 15.88 -24.96 8.44
CA THR A 84 17.05 -24.14 8.77
C THR A 84 17.54 -24.45 10.19
N PRO A 85 18.82 -24.87 10.35
CA PRO A 85 19.37 -25.24 11.65
C PRO A 85 19.16 -24.12 12.67
N VAL A 86 18.74 -24.48 13.89
CA VAL A 86 18.43 -23.52 14.97
C VAL A 86 19.56 -22.51 15.16
N GLY A 87 20.82 -22.97 15.08
CA GLY A 87 22.05 -22.17 15.19
C GLY A 87 22.29 -21.13 14.09
N ARG A 88 21.64 -21.26 12.93
CA ARG A 88 21.72 -20.29 11.82
C ARG A 88 20.53 -19.33 11.80
N ARG A 89 19.41 -19.66 12.46
CA ARG A 89 18.21 -18.79 12.47
C ARG A 89 18.51 -17.38 12.98
N HIS A 90 19.47 -17.21 13.90
CA HIS A 90 19.87 -15.90 14.44
C HIS A 90 20.53 -15.00 13.40
N LEU A 91 21.32 -15.57 12.48
CA LEU A 91 21.94 -14.85 11.35
C LEU A 91 20.88 -14.43 10.32
N PHE A 92 19.77 -15.17 10.26
CA PHE A 92 18.65 -14.96 9.35
C PHE A 92 17.41 -14.35 10.01
N LYS A 93 17.53 -13.74 11.20
CA LYS A 93 16.44 -13.01 11.87
C LYS A 93 16.11 -11.69 11.13
N LYS A 94 15.90 -11.72 9.81
CA LYS A 94 15.10 -10.67 9.16
C LYS A 94 13.68 -10.88 9.66
N ARG A 95 13.27 -10.06 10.62
CA ARG A 95 11.87 -9.98 11.06
C ARG A 95 11.01 -9.84 9.80
N ALA A 96 9.95 -10.65 9.71
CA ALA A 96 9.04 -10.59 8.58
C ALA A 96 8.57 -9.12 8.37
N PRO A 97 8.51 -8.65 7.12
CA PRO A 97 8.16 -7.26 6.86
C PRO A 97 6.71 -6.98 7.28
N PRO A 98 6.38 -5.72 7.62
CA PRO A 98 5.04 -5.35 8.10
C PRO A 98 3.89 -5.82 7.19
N VAL A 99 4.13 -5.83 5.87
CA VAL A 99 3.17 -6.28 4.84
C VAL A 99 2.70 -7.73 5.04
N ARG A 100 3.44 -8.56 5.78
CA ARG A 100 3.04 -9.96 6.07
C ARG A 100 2.10 -10.09 7.25
N THR A 101 1.87 -9.02 8.00
CA THR A 101 0.98 -9.07 9.16
C THR A 101 -0.48 -9.04 8.71
N LYS A 102 -1.32 -9.79 9.45
CA LYS A 102 -2.77 -9.85 9.26
C LYS A 102 -3.45 -8.47 9.32
N ASP A 103 -2.93 -7.55 10.12
CA ASP A 103 -3.48 -6.19 10.21
C ASP A 103 -3.13 -5.40 8.95
N MET A 104 -1.88 -5.48 8.47
CA MET A 104 -1.45 -4.72 7.31
C MET A 104 -2.11 -5.20 6.02
N THR A 105 -2.24 -6.51 5.79
CA THR A 105 -2.94 -7.03 4.59
C THR A 105 -4.39 -6.55 4.53
N LEU A 106 -5.07 -6.51 5.68
CA LEU A 106 -6.44 -6.01 5.77
C LEU A 106 -6.52 -4.50 5.47
N ARG A 107 -5.57 -3.70 5.97
CA ARG A 107 -5.50 -2.26 5.68
C ARG A 107 -5.26 -2.00 4.19
N ILE A 108 -4.36 -2.75 3.57
CA ILE A 108 -4.09 -2.68 2.12
C ILE A 108 -5.35 -3.01 1.34
N SER A 109 -6.02 -4.14 1.62
CA SER A 109 -7.25 -4.52 0.93
C SER A 109 -8.37 -3.48 1.06
N LYS A 110 -8.52 -2.85 2.23
CA LYS A 110 -9.52 -1.78 2.41
C LYS A 110 -9.18 -0.53 1.60
N ALA A 111 -7.92 -0.10 1.63
CA ALA A 111 -7.49 1.07 0.86
C ALA A 111 -7.61 0.84 -0.65
N LEU A 112 -7.27 -0.37 -1.12
CA LEU A 112 -7.47 -0.77 -2.51
C LEU A 112 -8.96 -0.77 -2.89
N ARG A 113 -9.83 -1.32 -2.04
CA ARG A 113 -11.29 -1.27 -2.26
C ARG A 113 -11.80 0.17 -2.39
N GLU A 114 -11.39 1.05 -1.47
CA GLU A 114 -11.78 2.46 -1.49
C GLU A 114 -11.29 3.13 -2.78
N CYS A 115 -10.02 2.95 -3.14
CA CYS A 115 -9.42 3.43 -4.39
C CYS A 115 -10.18 2.93 -5.63
N LEU A 116 -10.43 1.61 -5.72
CA LEU A 116 -11.21 0.99 -6.80
C LEU A 116 -12.63 1.56 -6.94
N THR A 117 -13.24 2.01 -5.84
CA THR A 117 -14.59 2.59 -5.86
C THR A 117 -14.60 4.03 -6.38
N VAL A 118 -13.51 4.78 -6.18
CA VAL A 118 -13.47 6.23 -6.46
C VAL A 118 -12.61 6.61 -7.66
N THR A 119 -11.79 5.70 -8.19
CA THR A 119 -10.80 5.95 -9.24
C THR A 119 -11.30 5.46 -10.60
N PRO A 120 -11.88 6.34 -11.45
CA PRO A 120 -12.37 5.94 -12.76
C PRO A 120 -11.26 5.55 -13.75
N SER A 121 -10.03 6.01 -13.53
CA SER A 121 -8.87 5.74 -14.39
C SER A 121 -8.19 4.39 -14.12
N LEU A 122 -8.51 3.72 -13.02
CA LEU A 122 -7.79 2.54 -12.55
C LEU A 122 -8.16 1.32 -13.42
N THR A 123 -7.20 0.85 -14.20
CA THR A 123 -7.39 -0.29 -15.11
C THR A 123 -6.87 -1.60 -14.54
N CYS A 124 -5.94 -1.53 -13.59
CA CYS A 124 -5.30 -2.72 -13.04
C CYS A 124 -4.87 -2.54 -11.58
N VAL A 125 -5.11 -3.60 -10.79
CA VAL A 125 -4.59 -3.75 -9.43
C VAL A 125 -3.87 -5.09 -9.33
N GLU A 126 -2.60 -5.06 -8.91
CA GLU A 126 -1.82 -6.27 -8.67
C GLU A 126 -1.44 -6.41 -7.20
N VAL A 127 -1.68 -7.60 -6.64
CA VAL A 127 -1.22 -7.95 -5.31
C VAL A 127 -0.41 -9.24 -5.40
N THR A 128 0.91 -9.13 -5.35
CA THR A 128 1.83 -10.25 -5.60
C THR A 128 2.48 -10.74 -4.31
N ASN A 129 2.28 -12.02 -3.99
CA ASN A 129 2.94 -12.73 -2.87
C ASN A 129 2.72 -12.09 -1.47
N LEU A 130 1.64 -11.30 -1.31
CA LEU A 130 1.12 -10.92 -0.01
C LEU A 130 0.26 -12.06 0.56
N PRO A 131 0.31 -12.33 1.88
CA PRO A 131 -0.47 -13.39 2.51
C PRO A 131 -1.94 -12.96 2.72
N LEU A 132 -2.67 -12.72 1.63
CA LEU A 132 -4.09 -12.36 1.66
C LEU A 132 -4.93 -13.53 2.15
N ARG A 133 -5.89 -13.25 3.04
CA ARG A 133 -6.87 -14.22 3.54
C ARG A 133 -8.24 -13.98 2.90
N ASN A 134 -9.17 -14.92 3.06
CA ASN A 134 -10.55 -14.79 2.55
C ASN A 134 -11.19 -13.44 2.91
N ARG A 135 -11.10 -13.02 4.18
CA ARG A 135 -11.59 -11.70 4.61
C ARG A 135 -10.97 -10.52 3.86
N ASP A 136 -9.67 -10.62 3.55
CA ASP A 136 -8.95 -9.58 2.81
C ASP A 136 -9.45 -9.55 1.34
N LEU A 137 -9.79 -10.71 0.76
CA LEU A 137 -10.34 -10.85 -0.59
C LEU A 137 -11.80 -10.41 -0.70
N GLU A 138 -12.62 -10.62 0.34
CA GLU A 138 -14.02 -10.15 0.39
C GLU A 138 -14.13 -8.63 0.22
N HIS A 139 -13.12 -7.88 0.70
CA HIS A 139 -13.04 -6.44 0.47
C HIS A 139 -12.74 -6.10 -1.00
N LEU A 140 -11.98 -6.93 -1.72
CA LEU A 140 -11.61 -6.69 -3.12
C LEU A 140 -12.66 -7.19 -4.12
N ALA A 141 -13.38 -8.27 -3.79
CA ALA A 141 -14.32 -8.95 -4.69
C ALA A 141 -15.59 -8.15 -5.03
N LYS A 142 -15.93 -7.11 -4.26
CA LYS A 142 -17.21 -6.38 -4.40
C LYS A 142 -17.20 -5.22 -5.41
N VAL A 143 -16.20 -5.10 -6.30
CA VAL A 143 -16.11 -3.97 -7.24
C VAL A 143 -16.56 -4.32 -8.68
N GLY A 144 -16.94 -5.57 -8.96
CA GLY A 144 -17.46 -5.98 -10.28
C GLY A 144 -18.98 -6.05 -10.35
N ALA A 145 -19.69 -4.93 -10.29
CA ALA A 145 -21.09 -4.81 -10.72
C ALA A 145 -21.46 -3.32 -10.82
N GLY A 146 -21.16 -2.72 -11.98
CA GLY A 146 -21.59 -1.39 -12.37
C GLY A 146 -21.60 -1.32 -13.88
#